data_AF-A0A6I9R3R4-F1
#
_entry.id   AF-A0A6I9R3R4-F1
#
_cell.length_a   1.000
_cell.length_b   1.000
_cell.length_c   1.000
_cell.angle_alpha   90.00
_cell.angle_beta   90.00
_cell.angle_gamma   90.00
#
_symmetry.space_group_name_H-M   'P 1'
#
loop_
_entity.id
_entity.type
_entity.pdbx_description
1 polymer ?
#
loop_
_entity_poly.entity_id
_entity_poly.type
_entity_poly.pdbx_seq_one_letter_code
_entity_poly.pdbx_strand_id
1 'polypeptide(L)'
;MAISRFLTALVFFLGATTVTVSGFNVTTRAFDEGYSHLFGEGNLVRSPDGRTVRLVLNRYSGAGFISSDLYYHGFFSASIKLPSDYTAGIVVAFYTSNGDIFPKTHDELDFEFLGSIRGERWRIQTNVYGNGSTNRGREERYILPFDPTKDAHRYSILWTATHIIFYIDNTPIREVARSDAMGGDFPSKPMSLYATIWDGSTWATSGGKYKVKYKYAPFIAEFSDLVLHGCRVDPIQQVPSTEHCMEANDELMAADFAIMTPRKRAAMRRFRERYMTYSVCYDTLRYSDTLPDCNIIPSEQGRFSESGHTKSPPRRRRSRRQNRMPSAADTMSQPIV
;
A
#
# COMPACT_ATOMS: atom_id res chain seq x y z
N MET A 1 -44.06 47.15 35.19
CA MET A 1 -42.61 47.15 34.88
C MET A 1 -42.19 45.69 34.73
N ALA A 2 -42.10 45.18 33.51
CA ALA A 2 -41.67 43.81 33.24
C ALA A 2 -40.57 43.85 32.17
N ILE A 3 -39.37 43.43 32.56
CA ILE A 3 -38.17 43.44 31.73
C ILE A 3 -38.12 42.11 30.97
N SER A 4 -38.34 42.15 29.66
CA SER A 4 -38.13 41.00 28.77
C SER A 4 -36.65 40.92 28.38
N ARG A 5 -35.99 39.82 28.74
CA ARG A 5 -34.62 39.49 28.33
C ARG A 5 -34.67 38.70 27.02
N PHE A 6 -34.24 39.29 25.92
CA PHE A 6 -33.93 38.55 24.69
C PHE A 6 -32.46 38.09 24.72
N LEU A 7 -32.24 36.78 24.75
CA LEU A 7 -30.93 36.16 24.54
C LEU A 7 -30.79 35.86 23.04
N THR A 8 -29.95 36.59 22.32
CA THR A 8 -29.53 36.24 20.95
C THR A 8 -28.46 35.17 21.00
N ALA A 9 -28.80 33.94 20.59
CA ALA A 9 -27.85 32.86 20.39
C ALA A 9 -27.06 33.07 19.09
N LEU A 10 -25.75 33.32 19.19
CA LEU A 10 -24.85 33.42 18.04
C LEU A 10 -24.46 32.00 17.59
N VAL A 11 -25.01 31.54 16.47
CA VAL A 11 -24.64 30.26 15.85
C VAL A 11 -23.35 30.46 15.07
N PHE A 12 -22.21 30.00 15.62
CA PHE A 12 -20.96 29.90 14.87
C PHE A 12 -21.07 28.73 13.88
N PHE A 13 -21.29 29.05 12.60
CA PHE A 13 -21.02 28.12 11.51
C PHE A 13 -19.50 27.97 11.37
N LEU A 14 -18.93 26.92 11.97
CA LEU A 14 -17.60 26.45 11.54
C LEU A 14 -17.76 25.87 10.13
N GLY A 15 -17.44 26.69 9.12
CA GLY A 15 -17.25 26.21 7.76
C GLY A 15 -16.15 25.15 7.77
N ALA A 16 -16.50 23.91 7.42
CA ALA A 16 -15.52 22.86 7.18
C ALA A 16 -14.74 23.24 5.91
N THR A 17 -13.56 23.84 6.08
CA THR A 17 -12.61 24.00 4.98
C THR A 17 -12.16 22.61 4.55
N THR A 18 -12.64 22.17 3.38
CA THR A 18 -12.11 20.99 2.72
C THR A 18 -10.67 21.30 2.33
N VAL A 19 -9.71 20.89 3.15
CA VAL A 19 -8.31 20.88 2.77
C VAL A 19 -8.16 19.81 1.69
N THR A 20 -8.19 20.24 0.43
CA THR A 20 -7.74 19.40 -0.68
C THR A 20 -6.25 19.18 -0.47
N VAL A 21 -5.88 17.99 0.01
CA VAL A 21 -4.48 17.59 0.02
C VAL A 21 -4.09 17.39 -1.44
N SER A 22 -3.40 18.37 -2.03
CA SER A 22 -2.82 18.23 -3.36
C SER A 22 -1.93 16.98 -3.37
N GLY A 23 -2.19 16.06 -4.29
CA GLY A 23 -1.34 14.89 -4.52
C GLY A 23 0.08 15.29 -4.88
N PHE A 24 1.03 14.35 -4.81
CA PHE A 24 2.35 14.59 -5.40
C PHE A 24 2.20 14.92 -6.88
N ASN A 25 2.96 15.89 -7.36
CA ASN A 25 3.00 16.25 -8.76
C ASN A 25 3.81 15.18 -9.52
N VAL A 26 3.12 14.17 -10.06
CA VAL A 26 3.71 13.04 -10.77
C VAL A 26 3.00 12.82 -12.10
N THR A 27 3.76 12.39 -13.09
CA THR A 27 3.20 12.08 -14.43
C THR A 27 2.68 10.65 -14.43
N THR A 28 1.39 10.48 -14.72
CA THR A 28 0.79 9.17 -14.96
C THR A 28 1.00 8.75 -16.41
N ARG A 29 1.07 7.43 -16.64
CA ARG A 29 1.32 6.85 -17.97
C ARG A 29 0.23 5.85 -18.33
N ALA A 30 0.00 5.67 -19.62
CA ALA A 30 -0.79 4.53 -20.10
C ALA A 30 0.00 3.23 -19.91
N PHE A 31 -0.69 2.10 -19.80
CA PHE A 31 -0.08 0.80 -19.53
C PHE A 31 1.04 0.46 -20.52
N ASP A 32 0.78 0.62 -21.82
CA ASP A 32 1.73 0.26 -22.89
C ASP A 32 2.95 1.19 -22.99
N GLU A 33 2.97 2.31 -22.25
CA GLU A 33 4.10 3.24 -22.25
C GLU A 33 5.22 2.82 -21.31
N GLY A 34 4.99 1.83 -20.42
CA GLY A 34 6.00 1.42 -19.45
C GLY A 34 5.76 0.08 -18.77
N TYR A 35 4.73 -0.67 -19.15
CA TYR A 35 4.41 -1.97 -18.57
C TYR A 35 4.15 -3.03 -19.65
N SER A 36 4.40 -4.27 -19.27
CA SER A 36 4.17 -5.46 -20.07
C SER A 36 3.36 -6.49 -19.28
N HIS A 37 2.60 -7.31 -19.99
CA HIS A 37 1.96 -8.49 -19.39
C HIS A 37 3.03 -9.45 -18.87
N LEU A 38 2.87 -9.91 -17.62
CA LEU A 38 3.78 -10.88 -16.99
C LEU A 38 3.23 -12.31 -17.13
N PHE A 39 1.99 -12.53 -16.68
CA PHE A 39 1.28 -13.80 -16.79
C PHE A 39 -0.23 -13.60 -16.59
N GLY A 40 -0.99 -14.66 -16.88
CA GLY A 40 -2.44 -14.67 -16.70
C GLY A 40 -3.17 -14.25 -17.97
N GLU A 41 -2.92 -14.95 -19.08
CA GLU A 41 -3.59 -14.73 -20.36
C GLU A 41 -5.11 -14.62 -20.19
N GLY A 42 -5.69 -13.54 -20.70
CA GLY A 42 -7.12 -13.22 -20.55
C GLY A 42 -7.56 -12.70 -19.17
N ASN A 43 -6.71 -12.79 -18.15
CA ASN A 43 -6.96 -12.28 -16.80
C ASN A 43 -6.31 -10.91 -16.52
N LEU A 44 -5.53 -10.37 -17.46
CA LEU A 44 -5.14 -8.95 -17.49
C LEU A 44 -6.04 -8.21 -18.49
N VAL A 45 -6.92 -7.35 -17.98
CA VAL A 45 -7.89 -6.61 -18.79
C VAL A 45 -7.61 -5.12 -18.73
N ARG A 46 -7.29 -4.51 -19.87
CA ARG A 46 -7.01 -3.06 -19.99
C ARG A 46 -8.26 -2.29 -20.41
N SER A 47 -8.40 -1.05 -19.94
CA SER A 47 -9.41 -0.13 -20.44
C SER A 47 -9.07 0.31 -21.88
N PRO A 48 -10.06 0.76 -22.68
CA PRO A 48 -9.82 1.21 -24.05
C PRO A 48 -8.80 2.36 -24.18
N ASP A 49 -8.69 3.22 -23.17
CA ASP A 49 -7.71 4.31 -23.12
C ASP A 49 -6.34 3.88 -22.57
N GLY A 50 -6.18 2.60 -22.19
CA GLY A 50 -4.96 2.04 -21.64
C GLY A 50 -4.57 2.56 -20.25
N ARG A 51 -5.41 3.37 -19.59
CA ARG A 51 -5.07 4.02 -18.30
C ARG A 51 -5.49 3.25 -17.06
N THR A 52 -6.31 2.23 -17.22
CA THR A 52 -6.73 1.31 -16.16
C THR A 52 -6.40 -0.12 -16.56
N VAL A 53 -5.86 -0.90 -15.64
CA VAL A 53 -5.65 -2.33 -15.80
C VAL A 53 -6.31 -3.08 -14.65
N ARG A 54 -7.04 -4.15 -14.98
CA ARG A 54 -7.70 -5.04 -14.04
C ARG A 54 -6.99 -6.38 -14.05
N LEU A 55 -6.49 -6.78 -12.89
CA LEU A 55 -5.95 -8.11 -12.66
C LEU A 55 -7.05 -9.00 -12.08
N VAL A 56 -7.30 -10.11 -12.74
CA VAL A 56 -8.37 -11.05 -12.40
C VAL A 56 -7.76 -12.34 -11.84
N LEU A 57 -8.29 -12.80 -10.71
CA LEU A 57 -8.01 -14.12 -10.18
C LEU A 57 -9.28 -14.98 -10.23
N ASN A 58 -9.16 -16.13 -10.89
CA ASN A 58 -10.18 -17.16 -10.96
C ASN A 58 -9.56 -18.53 -10.66
N ARG A 59 -10.34 -19.60 -10.76
CA ARG A 59 -9.90 -20.96 -10.41
C ARG A 59 -8.78 -21.51 -11.29
N TYR A 60 -8.49 -20.88 -12.43
CA TYR A 60 -7.52 -21.34 -13.42
C TYR A 60 -6.18 -20.63 -13.28
N SER A 61 -6.19 -19.31 -13.10
CA SER A 61 -4.99 -18.51 -12.94
C SER A 61 -5.26 -17.19 -12.22
N GLY A 62 -4.20 -16.62 -11.66
CA GLY A 62 -4.13 -15.20 -11.35
C GLY A 62 -3.76 -14.37 -12.58
N ALA A 63 -3.17 -13.20 -12.34
CA ALA A 63 -2.54 -12.39 -13.37
C ALA A 63 -1.51 -11.45 -12.77
N GLY A 64 -0.64 -10.92 -13.63
CA GLY A 64 0.28 -9.87 -13.26
C GLY A 64 0.82 -9.08 -14.45
N PHE A 65 1.38 -7.92 -14.13
CA PHE A 65 2.18 -7.11 -15.05
C PHE A 65 3.50 -6.71 -14.41
N ILE A 66 4.44 -6.34 -15.26
CA ILE A 66 5.80 -5.93 -14.91
C ILE A 66 6.14 -4.63 -15.65
N SER A 67 7.00 -3.76 -15.10
CA SER A 67 7.56 -2.64 -15.85
C SER A 67 8.43 -3.14 -17.01
N SER A 68 8.42 -2.40 -18.12
CA SER A 68 9.21 -2.77 -19.31
C SER A 68 10.72 -2.57 -19.11
N ASP A 69 11.12 -1.70 -18.17
CA ASP A 69 12.53 -1.46 -17.82
C ASP A 69 12.80 -1.82 -16.36
N LEU A 70 14.09 -1.97 -16.05
CA LEU A 70 14.58 -1.89 -14.68
C LEU A 70 14.80 -0.45 -14.27
N TYR A 71 14.80 -0.22 -12.97
CA TYR A 71 15.03 1.10 -12.41
C TYR A 71 16.13 1.02 -11.36
N TYR A 72 17.11 1.93 -11.44
CA TYR A 72 18.07 2.16 -10.36
C TYR A 72 17.58 3.36 -9.55
N HIS A 73 16.85 3.06 -8.47
CA HIS A 73 16.07 4.01 -7.68
C HIS A 73 14.84 4.55 -8.44
N GLY A 74 13.82 4.97 -7.68
CA GLY A 74 12.62 5.55 -8.27
C GLY A 74 11.46 5.74 -7.29
N PHE A 75 10.46 6.45 -7.78
CA PHE A 75 9.13 6.60 -7.21
C PHE A 75 8.13 5.84 -8.07
N PHE A 76 7.59 4.78 -7.50
CA PHE A 76 6.65 3.87 -8.13
C PHE A 76 5.28 4.06 -7.49
N SER A 77 4.23 4.28 -8.28
CA SER A 77 2.90 4.53 -7.73
C SER A 77 1.78 4.01 -8.60
N ALA A 78 0.66 3.64 -7.96
CA ALA A 78 -0.60 3.34 -8.61
C ALA A 78 -1.78 3.66 -7.67
N SER A 79 -2.90 4.07 -8.25
CA SER A 79 -4.21 4.07 -7.60
C SER A 79 -4.78 2.65 -7.67
N ILE A 80 -4.95 2.00 -6.51
CA ILE A 80 -5.35 0.58 -6.41
C ILE A 80 -6.71 0.47 -5.70
N LYS A 81 -7.64 -0.25 -6.32
CA LYS A 81 -8.93 -0.65 -5.73
C LYS A 81 -8.98 -2.17 -5.60
N LEU A 82 -9.21 -2.66 -4.39
CA LEU A 82 -9.12 -4.08 -4.04
C LEU A 82 -10.44 -4.83 -4.26
N PRO A 83 -10.38 -6.18 -4.44
CA PRO A 83 -11.58 -7.00 -4.50
C PRO A 83 -12.43 -6.86 -3.23
N SER A 84 -13.75 -6.91 -3.38
CA SER A 84 -14.70 -6.83 -2.27
C SER A 84 -15.25 -8.20 -1.86
N ASP A 85 -16.11 -8.22 -0.84
CA ASP A 85 -16.82 -9.39 -0.33
C ASP A 85 -15.96 -10.42 0.45
N TYR A 86 -15.83 -11.66 -0.02
CA TYR A 86 -15.02 -12.70 0.63
C TYR A 86 -13.70 -12.86 -0.11
N THR A 87 -12.61 -12.37 0.46
CA THR A 87 -11.29 -12.32 -0.20
C THR A 87 -10.22 -13.08 0.58
N ALA A 88 -10.62 -13.91 1.54
CA ALA A 88 -9.66 -14.69 2.32
C ALA A 88 -8.77 -15.55 1.41
N GLY A 89 -7.47 -15.60 1.71
CA GLY A 89 -6.45 -16.29 0.91
C GLY A 89 -5.96 -15.51 -0.31
N ILE A 90 -6.62 -14.43 -0.72
CA ILE A 90 -6.17 -13.63 -1.87
C ILE A 90 -5.04 -12.69 -1.45
N VAL A 91 -4.00 -12.62 -2.27
CA VAL A 91 -2.94 -11.61 -2.17
C VAL A 91 -2.97 -10.76 -3.44
N VAL A 92 -3.09 -9.46 -3.28
CA VAL A 92 -2.74 -8.49 -4.34
C VAL A 92 -1.38 -7.94 -3.95
N ALA A 93 -0.41 -7.89 -4.86
CA ALA A 93 0.92 -7.36 -4.58
C ALA A 93 1.24 -6.21 -5.55
N PHE A 94 1.95 -5.20 -5.04
CA PHE A 94 2.54 -4.10 -5.80
C PHE A 94 3.94 -3.89 -5.24
N TYR A 95 4.96 -4.31 -5.98
CA TYR A 95 6.29 -4.49 -5.41
C TYR A 95 7.38 -4.28 -6.46
N THR A 96 8.58 -3.88 -6.04
CA THR A 96 9.74 -3.86 -6.94
C THR A 96 10.64 -5.04 -6.62
N SER A 97 11.14 -5.75 -7.62
CA SER A 97 12.03 -6.90 -7.42
C SER A 97 13.01 -7.06 -8.58
N ASN A 98 14.08 -7.80 -8.34
CA ASN A 98 14.94 -8.36 -9.39
C ASN A 98 15.15 -9.87 -9.20
N GLY A 99 14.18 -10.54 -8.60
CA GLY A 99 14.17 -11.99 -8.36
C GLY A 99 14.25 -12.85 -9.62
N ASP A 100 13.76 -12.34 -10.74
CA ASP A 100 13.85 -12.96 -12.07
C ASP A 100 15.29 -12.97 -12.62
N ILE A 101 16.10 -11.97 -12.24
CA ILE A 101 17.51 -11.83 -12.66
C ILE A 101 18.47 -12.40 -11.61
N PHE A 102 18.20 -12.20 -10.31
CA PHE A 102 19.04 -12.62 -9.19
C PHE A 102 18.32 -13.57 -8.23
N PRO A 103 17.96 -14.81 -8.63
CA PRO A 103 17.07 -15.67 -7.84
C PRO A 103 17.48 -15.91 -6.38
N LYS A 104 18.78 -15.87 -6.08
CA LYS A 104 19.33 -16.15 -4.74
C LYS A 104 19.71 -14.91 -3.94
N THR A 105 19.92 -13.77 -4.61
CA THR A 105 20.49 -12.55 -4.02
C THR A 105 19.67 -11.32 -4.38
N HIS A 106 18.39 -11.50 -4.70
CA HIS A 106 17.54 -10.40 -5.13
C HIS A 106 17.30 -9.36 -4.05
N ASP A 107 16.99 -8.17 -4.54
CA ASP A 107 16.42 -7.09 -3.76
C ASP A 107 14.90 -7.05 -4.02
N GLU A 108 14.12 -6.68 -3.02
CA GLU A 108 12.66 -6.59 -3.13
C GLU A 108 12.05 -5.59 -2.13
N LEU A 109 11.03 -4.85 -2.58
CA LEU A 109 10.25 -3.90 -1.77
C LEU A 109 8.77 -4.12 -2.01
N ASP A 110 8.03 -4.43 -0.95
CA ASP A 110 6.67 -4.95 -1.09
C ASP A 110 5.58 -4.03 -0.55
N PHE A 111 4.49 -3.91 -1.30
CA PHE A 111 3.14 -3.82 -0.75
C PHE A 111 2.39 -5.11 -1.05
N GLU A 112 1.97 -5.81 0.00
CA GLU A 112 1.08 -6.97 -0.11
C GLU A 112 -0.25 -6.67 0.59
N PHE A 113 -1.33 -6.70 -0.17
CA PHE A 113 -2.69 -6.58 0.33
C PHE A 113 -3.21 -7.99 0.63
N LEU A 114 -3.48 -8.24 1.92
CA LEU A 114 -3.89 -9.53 2.43
C LEU A 114 -5.40 -9.55 2.62
N GLY A 115 -6.06 -10.39 1.83
CA GLY A 115 -7.50 -10.51 1.82
C GLY A 115 -8.06 -11.04 3.14
N SER A 116 -9.38 -10.93 3.29
CA SER A 116 -10.05 -11.19 4.57
C SER A 116 -11.38 -11.89 4.39
N ILE A 117 -11.90 -12.43 5.49
CA ILE A 117 -13.25 -12.98 5.50
C ILE A 117 -14.28 -11.85 5.35
N ARG A 118 -15.48 -12.19 4.86
CA ARG A 118 -16.57 -11.23 4.65
C ARG A 118 -16.79 -10.36 5.88
N GLY A 119 -16.77 -9.05 5.65
CA GLY A 119 -16.97 -8.04 6.69
C GLY A 119 -15.71 -7.69 7.46
N GLU A 120 -14.62 -8.46 7.41
CA GLU A 120 -13.36 -8.05 8.03
C GLU A 120 -12.52 -7.19 7.09
N ARG A 121 -11.62 -6.38 7.67
CA ARG A 121 -10.79 -5.44 6.89
C ARG A 121 -9.67 -6.18 6.18
N TRP A 122 -9.32 -5.68 5.00
CA TRP A 122 -8.02 -5.94 4.38
C TRP A 122 -6.89 -5.49 5.31
N ARG A 123 -5.78 -6.21 5.24
CA ARG A 123 -4.51 -5.83 5.87
C ARG A 123 -3.51 -5.52 4.78
N ILE A 124 -2.60 -4.60 5.04
CA ILE A 124 -1.45 -4.36 4.19
C ILE A 124 -0.21 -4.84 4.92
N GLN A 125 0.69 -5.49 4.20
CA GLN A 125 2.04 -5.80 4.64
C GLN A 125 3.02 -5.03 3.76
N THR A 126 4.03 -4.44 4.40
CA THR A 126 5.22 -3.93 3.71
C THR A 126 6.42 -4.77 4.09
N ASN A 127 7.35 -4.96 3.18
CA ASN A 127 8.55 -5.75 3.43
C ASN A 127 9.75 -5.20 2.62
N VAL A 128 10.95 -5.53 3.08
CA VAL A 128 12.21 -5.05 2.50
C VAL A 128 13.24 -6.17 2.53
N TYR A 129 13.74 -6.52 1.36
CA TYR A 129 14.84 -7.45 1.16
C TYR A 129 15.95 -6.77 0.38
N GLY A 130 17.16 -6.80 0.94
CA GLY A 130 18.38 -6.47 0.23
C GLY A 130 19.30 -7.69 0.13
N ASN A 131 19.92 -7.85 -1.01
CA ASN A 131 20.96 -8.80 -1.37
C ASN A 131 20.70 -10.25 -0.91
N GLY A 132 19.47 -10.74 -1.11
CA GLY A 132 19.11 -12.10 -0.73
C GLY A 132 18.89 -12.32 0.76
N SER A 133 18.67 -11.27 1.55
CA SER A 133 18.29 -11.36 2.98
C SER A 133 16.89 -11.94 3.20
N THR A 134 16.41 -12.80 2.30
CA THR A 134 15.06 -13.41 2.29
C THR A 134 14.80 -14.31 3.48
N ASN A 135 15.85 -14.80 4.14
CA ASN A 135 15.76 -15.52 5.42
C ASN A 135 15.38 -14.59 6.60
N ARG A 136 15.44 -13.27 6.43
CA ARG A 136 15.10 -12.27 7.45
C ARG A 136 14.05 -11.30 6.91
N GLY A 137 12.78 -11.65 7.09
CA GLY A 137 11.66 -10.77 6.76
C GLY A 137 11.67 -9.50 7.60
N ARG A 138 11.34 -8.37 6.98
CA ARG A 138 11.22 -7.05 7.62
C ARG A 138 9.78 -6.56 7.55
N GLU A 139 8.85 -7.42 7.92
CA GLU A 139 7.43 -7.16 7.72
C GLU A 139 6.93 -6.09 8.70
N GLU A 140 6.18 -5.13 8.18
CA GLU A 140 5.26 -4.31 8.98
C GLU A 140 3.85 -4.46 8.43
N ARG A 141 2.87 -4.66 9.31
CA ARG A 141 1.46 -4.85 8.90
C ARG A 141 0.57 -3.75 9.41
N TYR A 142 -0.36 -3.33 8.57
CA TYR A 142 -1.29 -2.24 8.81
C TYR A 142 -2.72 -2.64 8.53
N ILE A 143 -3.65 -2.09 9.30
CA ILE A 143 -5.05 -1.94 8.87
C ILE A 143 -5.24 -0.58 8.21
N LEU A 144 -6.30 -0.42 7.43
CA LEU A 144 -6.56 0.85 6.74
C LEU A 144 -7.60 1.73 7.48
N PRO A 145 -7.48 3.07 7.40
CA PRO A 145 -8.50 4.00 7.89
C PRO A 145 -9.76 4.08 7.02
N PHE A 146 -9.74 3.44 5.85
CA PHE A 146 -10.79 3.42 4.84
C PHE A 146 -11.05 1.99 4.34
N ASP A 147 -12.08 1.83 3.52
CA ASP A 147 -12.38 0.56 2.84
C ASP A 147 -11.77 0.58 1.43
N PRO A 148 -10.63 -0.10 1.20
CA PRO A 148 -9.93 -0.08 -0.09
C PRO A 148 -10.70 -0.80 -1.22
N THR A 149 -11.88 -1.34 -0.92
CA THR A 149 -12.75 -2.02 -1.89
C THR A 149 -13.82 -1.09 -2.45
N LYS A 150 -13.99 0.10 -1.87
CA LYS A 150 -15.00 1.09 -2.28
C LYS A 150 -14.44 2.09 -3.27
N ASP A 151 -13.28 2.66 -2.94
CA ASP A 151 -12.60 3.66 -3.75
C ASP A 151 -11.15 3.25 -3.96
N ALA A 152 -10.57 3.70 -5.08
CA ALA A 152 -9.14 3.54 -5.31
C ALA A 152 -8.37 4.48 -4.38
N HIS A 153 -7.28 3.96 -3.82
CA HIS A 153 -6.33 4.75 -3.02
C HIS A 153 -4.94 4.64 -3.62
N ARG A 154 -4.13 5.67 -3.44
CA ARG A 154 -2.80 5.68 -4.06
C ARG A 154 -1.78 4.99 -3.16
N TYR A 155 -1.04 4.03 -3.68
CA TYR A 155 0.03 3.35 -2.97
C TYR A 155 1.34 3.66 -3.68
N SER A 156 2.37 4.03 -2.92
CA SER A 156 3.64 4.42 -3.54
C SER A 156 4.85 3.91 -2.79
N ILE A 157 5.85 3.46 -3.53
CA ILE A 157 7.17 3.07 -3.04
C ILE A 157 8.16 4.11 -3.57
N LEU A 158 8.79 4.84 -2.67
CA LEU A 158 10.01 5.58 -2.98
C LEU A 158 11.20 4.72 -2.59
N TRP A 159 12.15 4.54 -3.50
CA TRP A 159 13.45 3.94 -3.22
C TRP A 159 14.54 4.86 -3.74
N THR A 160 15.44 5.27 -2.86
CA THR A 160 16.59 6.15 -3.16
C THR A 160 17.88 5.56 -2.61
N ALA A 161 19.01 6.23 -2.87
CA ALA A 161 20.32 5.83 -2.37
C ALA A 161 20.42 5.82 -0.83
N THR A 162 19.54 6.56 -0.15
CA THR A 162 19.65 6.85 1.29
C THR A 162 18.45 6.39 2.09
N HIS A 163 17.29 6.22 1.48
CA HIS A 163 16.08 5.79 2.18
C HIS A 163 15.03 5.20 1.25
N ILE A 164 14.16 4.38 1.83
CA ILE A 164 12.93 3.87 1.22
C ILE A 164 11.75 4.44 2.00
N ILE A 165 10.69 4.88 1.32
CA ILE A 165 9.46 5.30 1.96
C ILE A 165 8.25 4.67 1.29
N PHE A 166 7.38 4.08 2.12
CA PHE A 166 6.09 3.57 1.70
C PHE A 166 5.01 4.61 2.00
N TYR A 167 4.16 4.89 1.02
CA TYR A 167 3.06 5.85 1.12
C TYR A 167 1.70 5.19 0.92
N ILE A 168 0.73 5.68 1.67
CA ILE A 168 -0.70 5.53 1.37
C ILE A 168 -1.27 6.93 1.18
N ASP A 169 -1.87 7.15 0.02
CA ASP A 169 -2.22 8.45 -0.55
C ASP A 169 -1.01 9.38 -0.57
N ASN A 170 -0.97 10.36 0.35
CA ASN A 170 0.17 11.27 0.54
C ASN A 170 0.78 11.17 1.95
N THR A 171 0.39 10.14 2.71
CA THR A 171 0.87 9.91 4.08
C THR A 171 1.97 8.84 4.05
N PRO A 172 3.22 9.17 4.45
CA PRO A 172 4.22 8.15 4.66
C PRO A 172 3.78 7.25 5.80
N ILE A 173 3.90 5.93 5.63
CA ILE A 173 3.52 4.94 6.65
C ILE A 173 4.75 4.25 7.25
N ARG A 174 5.85 4.19 6.50
CA ARG A 174 7.12 3.56 6.87
C ARG A 174 8.27 4.24 6.13
N GLU A 175 9.34 4.57 6.86
CA GLU A 175 10.61 5.07 6.33
C GLU A 175 11.70 4.06 6.76
N VAL A 176 12.49 3.57 5.82
CA VAL A 176 13.66 2.72 6.06
C VAL A 176 14.87 3.52 5.62
N ALA A 177 15.59 4.08 6.58
CA ALA A 177 16.81 4.84 6.32
C ALA A 177 17.99 3.86 6.16
N ARG A 178 18.78 4.05 5.11
CA ARG A 178 20.02 3.31 4.90
C ARG A 178 21.00 3.65 6.03
N SER A 179 21.66 2.63 6.56
CA SER A 179 22.80 2.78 7.45
C SER A 179 23.89 1.78 7.08
N ASP A 180 25.14 2.07 7.44
CA ASP A 180 26.26 1.16 7.18
C ASP A 180 26.04 -0.21 7.85
N ALA A 181 25.36 -0.22 9.00
CA ALA A 181 25.03 -1.43 9.74
C ALA A 181 24.04 -2.35 9.01
N MET A 182 23.26 -1.84 8.04
CA MET A 182 22.43 -2.70 7.19
C MET A 182 23.28 -3.57 6.25
N GLY A 183 24.48 -3.13 5.87
CA GLY A 183 25.30 -3.82 4.88
C GLY A 183 24.49 -4.13 3.61
N GLY A 184 24.45 -5.40 3.22
CA GLY A 184 23.69 -5.87 2.06
C GLY A 184 22.16 -5.86 2.21
N ASP A 185 21.63 -5.57 3.41
CA ASP A 185 20.19 -5.59 3.66
C ASP A 185 19.43 -4.41 3.03
N PHE A 186 20.14 -3.36 2.61
CA PHE A 186 19.55 -2.28 1.83
C PHE A 186 19.65 -2.58 0.32
N PRO A 187 18.54 -2.53 -0.43
CA PRO A 187 18.53 -2.74 -1.89
C PRO A 187 19.56 -1.91 -2.64
N SER A 188 20.28 -2.53 -3.57
CA SER A 188 21.42 -1.91 -4.27
C SER A 188 21.52 -2.27 -5.76
N LYS A 189 20.64 -3.13 -6.27
CA LYS A 189 20.61 -3.54 -7.67
C LYS A 189 19.34 -3.03 -8.35
N PRO A 190 19.37 -2.70 -9.65
CA PRO A 190 18.18 -2.28 -10.38
C PRO A 190 17.02 -3.27 -10.19
N MET A 191 15.79 -2.78 -10.08
CA MET A 191 14.57 -3.58 -9.91
C MET A 191 13.51 -3.21 -10.93
N SER A 192 12.73 -4.20 -11.37
CA SER A 192 11.49 -3.96 -12.10
C SER A 192 10.34 -3.78 -11.11
N LEU A 193 9.33 -2.99 -11.48
CA LEU A 193 8.07 -2.91 -10.74
C LEU A 193 7.15 -4.06 -11.21
N TYR A 194 6.47 -4.69 -10.26
CA TYR A 194 5.52 -5.76 -10.46
C TYR A 194 4.19 -5.43 -9.81
N ALA A 195 3.11 -5.90 -10.42
CA ALA A 195 1.81 -5.98 -9.76
C ALA A 195 1.15 -7.31 -10.08
N THR A 196 0.64 -8.00 -9.06
CA THR A 196 0.08 -9.35 -9.21
C THR A 196 -1.17 -9.57 -8.35
N ILE A 197 -2.00 -10.53 -8.73
CA ILE A 197 -3.06 -11.10 -7.89
C ILE A 197 -2.96 -12.63 -7.92
N TRP A 198 -2.95 -13.26 -6.74
CA TRP A 198 -2.73 -14.70 -6.63
C TRP A 198 -3.32 -15.30 -5.34
N ASP A 199 -3.33 -16.63 -5.29
CA ASP A 199 -3.85 -17.43 -4.17
C ASP A 199 -2.73 -17.73 -3.15
N GLY A 200 -2.70 -16.95 -2.07
CA GLY A 200 -1.82 -17.12 -0.92
C GLY A 200 -2.48 -17.88 0.24
N SER A 201 -3.39 -18.83 -0.03
CA SER A 201 -4.19 -19.55 0.98
C SER A 201 -3.39 -20.20 2.11
N THR A 202 -2.10 -20.48 1.91
CA THR A 202 -1.26 -21.11 2.93
C THR A 202 -0.90 -20.17 4.08
N TRP A 203 -1.02 -18.84 3.91
CA TRP A 203 -0.58 -17.88 4.93
C TRP A 203 -1.40 -16.57 4.99
N ALA A 204 -1.93 -16.08 3.86
CA ALA A 204 -2.39 -14.70 3.69
C ALA A 204 -3.44 -14.25 4.73
N THR A 205 -4.46 -15.09 4.99
CA THR A 205 -5.54 -14.72 5.91
C THR A 205 -5.47 -15.52 7.20
N SER A 206 -5.02 -14.82 8.25
CA SER A 206 -4.91 -15.37 9.61
C SER A 206 -4.00 -16.60 9.67
N GLY A 207 -2.82 -16.50 9.06
CA GLY A 207 -1.84 -17.58 9.02
C GLY A 207 -2.32 -18.80 8.23
N GLY A 208 -3.13 -18.58 7.19
CA GLY A 208 -3.66 -19.65 6.34
C GLY A 208 -4.92 -20.34 6.87
N LYS A 209 -5.47 -19.91 8.02
CA LYS A 209 -6.72 -20.45 8.58
C LYS A 209 -7.90 -20.33 7.61
N TYR A 210 -7.98 -19.22 6.87
CA TYR A 210 -9.04 -18.97 5.90
C TYR A 210 -8.47 -18.93 4.50
N LYS A 211 -8.98 -19.82 3.63
CA LYS A 211 -8.51 -20.04 2.27
C LYS A 211 -9.42 -19.37 1.23
N VAL A 212 -8.91 -19.25 0.00
CA VAL A 212 -9.69 -18.82 -1.15
C VAL A 212 -10.90 -19.72 -1.34
N LYS A 213 -12.04 -19.10 -1.64
CA LYS A 213 -13.28 -19.79 -2.03
C LYS A 213 -13.67 -19.34 -3.42
N TYR A 214 -13.26 -20.09 -4.44
CA TYR A 214 -13.49 -19.76 -5.85
C TYR A 214 -14.97 -19.67 -6.27
N LYS A 215 -15.92 -20.08 -5.41
CA LYS A 215 -17.34 -19.75 -5.62
C LYS A 215 -17.65 -18.24 -5.59
N TYR A 216 -16.74 -17.43 -5.06
CA TYR A 216 -16.82 -15.96 -5.08
C TYR A 216 -15.96 -15.33 -6.19
N ALA A 217 -15.30 -16.13 -7.03
CA ALA A 217 -14.56 -15.64 -8.17
C ALA A 217 -15.51 -15.09 -9.26
N PRO A 218 -15.06 -14.18 -10.13
CA PRO A 218 -13.70 -13.63 -10.20
C PRO A 218 -13.40 -12.60 -9.10
N PHE A 219 -12.17 -12.63 -8.59
CA PHE A 219 -11.62 -11.58 -7.74
C PHE A 219 -10.87 -10.59 -8.61
N ILE A 220 -11.12 -9.28 -8.44
CA ILE A 220 -10.62 -8.27 -9.37
C ILE A 220 -9.96 -7.15 -8.58
N ALA A 221 -8.67 -6.94 -8.84
CA ALA A 221 -7.93 -5.76 -8.41
C ALA A 221 -7.79 -4.81 -9.61
N GLU A 222 -8.05 -3.53 -9.39
CA GLU A 222 -8.00 -2.49 -10.42
C GLU A 222 -6.87 -1.52 -10.10
N PHE A 223 -6.05 -1.22 -11.09
CA PHE A 223 -4.92 -0.31 -11.02
C PHE A 223 -5.11 0.80 -12.05
N SER A 224 -4.90 2.04 -11.64
CA SER A 224 -4.97 3.25 -12.46
C SER A 224 -3.91 4.25 -12.00
N ASP A 225 -3.80 5.40 -12.67
CA ASP A 225 -2.81 6.44 -12.33
C ASP A 225 -1.39 5.87 -12.15
N LEU A 226 -0.97 5.02 -13.10
CA LEU A 226 0.30 4.30 -13.05
C LEU A 226 1.48 5.27 -13.20
N VAL A 227 2.46 5.18 -12.30
CA VAL A 227 3.64 6.05 -12.27
C VAL A 227 4.90 5.20 -12.20
N LEU A 228 5.79 5.46 -13.16
CA LEU A 228 7.20 5.07 -13.16
C LEU A 228 8.03 6.35 -13.26
N HIS A 229 8.66 6.75 -12.17
CA HIS A 229 9.52 7.93 -12.13
C HIS A 229 10.85 7.58 -11.46
N GLY A 230 11.90 7.40 -12.24
CA GLY A 230 13.22 7.02 -11.74
C GLY A 230 14.21 6.79 -12.87
N CYS A 231 15.44 6.41 -12.55
CA CYS A 231 16.46 6.15 -13.56
C CYS A 231 16.21 4.80 -14.22
N ARG A 232 15.87 4.80 -15.51
CA ARG A 232 15.69 3.59 -16.30
C ARG A 232 17.05 2.96 -16.59
N VAL A 233 17.12 1.65 -16.47
CA VAL A 233 18.28 0.83 -16.80
C VAL A 233 17.84 -0.21 -17.81
N ASP A 234 18.52 -0.25 -18.96
CA ASP A 234 18.27 -1.27 -19.97
C ASP A 234 18.74 -2.64 -19.43
N PRO A 235 17.85 -3.67 -19.39
CA PRO A 235 18.22 -5.02 -18.97
C PRO A 235 19.41 -5.61 -19.75
N ILE A 236 19.63 -5.17 -20.99
CA ILE A 236 20.71 -5.64 -21.87
C ILE A 236 22.06 -5.03 -21.45
N GLN A 237 22.05 -3.82 -20.90
CA GLN A 237 23.25 -3.16 -20.39
C GLN A 237 23.51 -3.65 -18.96
N GLN A 238 24.29 -4.73 -18.83
CA GLN A 238 24.63 -5.36 -17.55
C GLN A 238 25.46 -4.45 -16.63
N VAL A 239 24.80 -3.47 -15.98
CA VAL A 239 25.34 -2.44 -15.10
C VAL A 239 25.74 -1.17 -15.86
N PRO A 240 24.86 -0.16 -15.98
CA PRO A 240 25.31 1.16 -16.38
C PRO A 240 26.29 1.69 -15.32
N SER A 241 27.31 2.43 -15.74
CA SER A 241 28.18 3.13 -14.81
C SER A 241 27.32 3.95 -13.85
N THR A 242 27.70 4.01 -12.57
CA THR A 242 26.98 4.78 -11.55
C THR A 242 26.72 6.23 -11.96
N GLU A 243 27.53 6.77 -12.88
CA GLU A 243 27.36 8.08 -13.52
C GLU A 243 26.03 8.24 -14.26
N HIS A 244 25.52 7.20 -14.91
CA HIS A 244 24.32 7.28 -15.76
C HIS A 244 23.07 7.74 -14.99
N CYS A 245 22.96 7.34 -13.72
CA CYS A 245 21.79 7.62 -12.90
C CYS A 245 22.00 8.75 -11.89
N MET A 246 23.15 9.44 -11.91
CA MET A 246 23.43 10.49 -10.90
C MET A 246 22.41 11.62 -10.95
N GLU A 247 22.17 12.20 -12.13
CA GLU A 247 21.24 13.32 -12.30
C GLU A 247 19.81 12.92 -11.93
N ALA A 248 19.33 11.78 -12.44
CA ALA A 248 18.00 11.26 -12.11
C ALA A 248 17.84 10.98 -10.60
N ASN A 249 18.89 10.54 -9.91
CA ASN A 249 18.87 10.34 -8.48
C ASN A 249 18.83 11.67 -7.71
N ASP A 250 19.55 12.69 -8.16
CA ASP A 250 19.52 14.02 -7.55
C ASP A 250 18.14 14.68 -7.71
N GLU A 251 17.52 14.56 -8.89
CA GLU A 251 16.14 15.01 -9.12
C GLU A 251 15.14 14.28 -8.22
N LEU A 252 15.26 12.95 -8.12
CA LEU A 252 14.40 12.13 -7.27
C LEU A 252 14.51 12.55 -5.79
N MET A 253 15.74 12.82 -5.32
CA MET A 253 16.02 13.25 -3.95
C MET A 253 15.55 14.69 -3.67
N ALA A 254 15.51 15.55 -4.69
CA ALA A 254 15.01 16.91 -4.58
C ALA A 254 13.47 17.00 -4.59
N ALA A 255 12.78 15.96 -5.06
CA ALA A 255 11.33 15.94 -5.13
C ALA A 255 10.66 15.96 -3.75
N ASP A 256 9.48 16.58 -3.65
CA ASP A 256 8.75 16.71 -2.37
C ASP A 256 8.54 15.34 -1.71
N PHE A 257 8.20 14.29 -2.46
CA PHE A 257 7.98 12.95 -1.91
C PHE A 257 9.24 12.33 -1.30
N ALA A 258 10.46 12.77 -1.61
CA ALA A 258 11.68 12.28 -0.96
C ALA A 258 12.04 13.06 0.32
N ILE A 259 11.51 14.27 0.49
CA ILE A 259 11.84 15.12 1.63
C ILE A 259 10.94 14.80 2.83
N MET A 260 11.48 14.09 3.82
CA MET A 260 10.79 13.80 5.08
C MET A 260 10.80 14.98 6.05
N THR A 261 9.93 15.97 5.80
CA THR A 261 9.73 17.11 6.69
C THR A 261 9.23 16.68 8.09
N PRO A 262 9.40 17.51 9.14
CA PRO A 262 8.83 17.24 10.47
C PRO A 262 7.32 16.96 10.43
N ARG A 263 6.58 17.62 9.52
CA ARG A 263 5.15 17.40 9.31
C ARG A 263 4.86 15.99 8.76
N LYS A 264 5.62 15.53 7.77
CA LYS A 264 5.50 14.18 7.19
C LYS A 264 5.85 13.11 8.22
N ARG A 265 6.94 13.27 8.97
CA ARG A 265 7.30 12.35 10.07
C ARG A 265 6.23 12.30 11.17
N ALA A 266 5.65 13.45 11.54
CA ALA A 266 4.55 13.47 12.50
C ALA A 266 3.28 12.80 11.97
N ALA A 267 2.98 12.93 10.67
CA ALA A 267 1.88 12.22 10.02
C ALA A 267 2.10 10.71 10.02
N MET A 268 3.32 10.27 9.69
CA MET A 268 3.72 8.86 9.75
C MET A 268 3.56 8.28 11.15
N ARG A 269 4.09 8.95 12.19
CA ARG A 269 3.91 8.51 13.59
C ARG A 269 2.44 8.37 13.95
N ARG A 270 1.59 9.36 13.64
CA ARG A 270 0.14 9.28 13.90
C ARG A 270 -0.54 8.14 13.14
N PHE A 271 -0.09 7.82 11.93
CA PHE A 271 -0.60 6.70 11.15
C PHE A 271 -0.21 5.37 11.82
N ARG A 272 1.08 5.18 12.11
CA ARG A 272 1.63 3.99 12.79
C ARG A 272 0.98 3.77 14.16
N GLU A 273 0.80 4.83 14.93
CA GLU A 273 0.12 4.83 16.24
C GLU A 273 -1.32 4.31 16.19
N ARG A 274 -2.01 4.47 15.07
CA ARG A 274 -3.42 4.09 14.95
C ARG A 274 -3.65 2.81 14.18
N TYR A 275 -2.76 2.47 13.26
CA TYR A 275 -3.05 1.52 12.20
C TYR A 275 -2.03 0.39 12.06
N MET A 276 -0.82 0.53 12.60
CA MET A 276 0.16 -0.55 12.62
C MET A 276 -0.30 -1.65 13.59
N THR A 277 -0.23 -2.90 13.13
CA THR A 277 -0.71 -4.11 13.84
C THR A 277 0.40 -5.14 14.09
N TYR A 278 1.48 -5.07 13.30
CA TYR A 278 2.70 -5.85 13.49
C TYR A 278 3.89 -5.01 13.03
N SER A 279 5.01 -5.11 13.73
CA SER A 279 6.31 -4.64 13.22
C SER A 279 7.40 -5.58 13.69
N VAL A 280 8.26 -5.98 12.76
CA VAL A 280 9.45 -6.80 13.02
C VAL A 280 10.34 -6.22 14.12
N CYS A 281 10.40 -4.89 14.23
CA CYS A 281 11.26 -4.20 15.20
C CYS A 281 10.87 -4.45 16.66
N TYR A 282 9.68 -4.98 16.91
CA TYR A 282 9.20 -5.34 18.24
C TYR A 282 8.98 -6.86 18.40
N ASP A 283 9.40 -7.67 17.41
CA ASP A 283 9.27 -9.12 17.43
C ASP A 283 10.52 -9.80 18.00
N THR A 284 10.63 -9.77 19.33
CA THR A 284 11.75 -10.37 20.08
C THR A 284 11.68 -11.89 20.12
N LEU A 285 10.53 -12.49 19.77
CA LEU A 285 10.42 -13.95 19.61
C LEU A 285 11.08 -14.44 18.31
N ARG A 286 10.99 -13.64 17.24
CA ARG A 286 11.60 -13.97 15.95
C ARG A 286 13.05 -13.53 15.86
N TYR A 287 13.39 -12.36 16.42
CA TYR A 287 14.73 -11.79 16.37
C TYR A 287 15.23 -11.47 17.78
N SER A 288 16.28 -12.16 18.22
CA SER A 288 16.94 -11.89 19.51
C SER A 288 17.54 -10.49 19.55
N ASP A 289 18.08 -10.04 18.41
CA ASP A 289 18.72 -8.75 18.25
C ASP A 289 17.87 -7.83 17.38
N THR A 290 17.88 -6.54 17.72
CA THR A 290 17.18 -5.52 16.95
C THR A 290 17.83 -5.37 15.57
N LEU A 291 17.04 -5.38 14.50
CA LEU A 291 17.55 -5.19 13.15
C LEU A 291 18.13 -3.77 12.97
N PRO A 292 19.18 -3.59 12.14
CA PRO A 292 19.87 -2.30 12.00
C PRO A 292 19.00 -1.13 11.49
N ASP A 293 17.92 -1.44 10.78
CA ASP A 293 16.97 -0.46 10.25
C ASP A 293 15.85 -0.07 11.23
N CYS A 294 15.81 -0.70 12.41
CA CYS A 294 14.77 -0.44 13.41
C CYS A 294 15.05 0.81 14.23
N ASN A 295 14.10 1.74 14.20
CA ASN A 295 14.04 2.87 15.12
C ASN A 295 13.08 2.58 16.28
N ILE A 296 13.62 2.11 17.41
CA ILE A 296 12.82 1.77 18.59
C ILE A 296 12.30 3.05 19.27
N ILE A 297 11.02 3.35 19.05
CA ILE A 297 10.33 4.44 19.73
C ILE A 297 9.73 3.92 21.06
N PRO A 298 10.14 4.43 22.24
CA PRO A 298 9.67 3.92 23.54
C PRO A 298 8.15 3.96 23.71
N SER A 299 7.49 5.01 23.22
CA SER A 299 6.03 5.13 23.27
C SER A 299 5.30 4.14 22.35
N GLU A 300 5.95 3.65 21.29
CA GLU A 300 5.41 2.60 20.43
C GLU A 300 5.67 1.21 21.04
N GLN A 301 6.86 0.97 21.61
CA GLN A 301 7.27 -0.33 22.17
C GLN A 301 6.26 -0.90 23.18
N GLY A 302 5.73 -0.07 24.08
CA GLY A 302 4.73 -0.49 25.06
C GLY A 302 3.45 -1.09 24.47
N ARG A 303 3.14 -0.78 23.19
CA ARG A 303 1.93 -1.21 22.48
C ARG A 303 2.05 -2.61 21.86
N PHE A 304 3.25 -3.15 21.75
CA PHE A 304 3.52 -4.44 21.10
C PHE A 304 3.83 -5.53 22.15
N SER A 305 3.40 -6.76 21.87
CA SER A 305 3.86 -7.96 22.57
C SER A 305 5.21 -8.42 22.00
N GLU A 306 5.86 -9.37 22.67
CA GLU A 306 7.15 -9.96 22.23
C GLU A 306 7.07 -10.62 20.85
N SER A 307 5.87 -11.00 20.40
CA SER A 307 5.61 -11.50 19.04
C SER A 307 5.51 -10.39 17.97
N GLY A 308 5.85 -9.14 18.29
CA GLY A 308 5.75 -7.97 17.41
C GLY A 308 4.32 -7.54 17.06
N HIS A 309 3.28 -8.24 17.54
CA HIS A 309 1.88 -7.91 17.31
C HIS A 309 1.39 -6.87 18.33
N THR A 310 0.45 -6.01 17.94
CA THR A 310 -0.13 -5.05 18.88
C THR A 310 -0.95 -5.75 19.97
N LYS A 311 -0.75 -5.37 21.23
CA LYS A 311 -1.55 -5.84 22.38
C LYS A 311 -3.03 -5.46 22.29
N SER A 312 -3.33 -4.34 21.63
CA SER A 312 -4.69 -3.81 21.45
C SER A 312 -4.90 -3.43 19.98
N PRO A 313 -5.29 -4.39 19.12
CA PRO A 313 -5.52 -4.11 17.72
C PRO A 313 -6.63 -3.07 17.55
N PRO A 314 -6.53 -2.17 16.56
CA PRO A 314 -7.46 -1.05 16.47
C PRO A 314 -8.88 -1.56 16.21
N ARG A 315 -9.80 -1.27 17.13
CA ARG A 315 -11.19 -1.77 17.05
C ARG A 315 -11.89 -1.24 15.80
N ARG A 316 -12.72 -2.09 15.22
CA ARG A 316 -13.64 -1.72 14.14
C ARG A 316 -14.61 -0.67 14.69
N ARG A 317 -14.55 0.59 14.23
CA ARG A 317 -15.61 1.56 14.50
C ARG A 317 -16.88 0.98 13.86
N ARG A 318 -17.80 0.44 14.67
CA ARG A 318 -19.15 0.11 14.20
C ARG A 318 -19.71 1.43 13.64
N SER A 319 -19.94 1.51 12.33
CA SER A 319 -20.77 2.57 11.81
C SER A 319 -22.10 2.45 12.56
N ARG A 320 -22.47 3.45 13.35
CA ARG A 320 -23.87 3.56 13.77
C ARG A 320 -24.66 3.52 12.48
N ARG A 321 -25.43 2.46 12.25
CA ARG A 321 -26.52 2.47 11.26
C ARG A 321 -27.29 3.75 11.59
N GLN A 322 -27.15 4.79 10.76
CA GLN A 322 -28.19 5.79 10.70
C GLN A 322 -29.39 4.99 10.19
N ASN A 323 -30.31 4.65 11.09
CA ASN A 323 -31.64 4.24 10.71
C ASN A 323 -32.21 5.40 9.92
N ARG A 324 -32.09 5.36 8.59
CA ARG A 324 -32.99 6.12 7.73
C ARG A 324 -34.37 5.57 8.04
N MET A 325 -35.16 6.33 8.79
CA MET A 325 -36.60 6.14 8.79
C MET A 325 -37.08 6.22 7.34
N PRO A 326 -38.01 5.36 6.89
CA PRO A 326 -38.61 5.50 5.59
C PRO A 326 -39.26 6.88 5.50
N SER A 327 -38.88 7.65 4.49
CA SER A 327 -39.60 8.86 4.10
C SER A 327 -41.03 8.46 3.71
N ALA A 328 -42.02 9.21 4.19
CA ALA A 328 -43.45 9.02 3.94
C ALA A 328 -43.87 9.38 2.48
N ALA A 329 -43.12 8.89 1.49
CA ALA A 329 -43.37 9.14 0.07
C ALA A 329 -43.66 7.86 -0.75
N ASP A 330 -43.54 6.67 -0.16
CA ASP A 330 -43.86 5.39 -0.84
C ASP A 330 -45.23 4.83 -0.42
N THR A 331 -46.25 5.69 -0.36
CA THR A 331 -47.63 5.22 -0.13
C THR A 331 -48.58 6.07 -0.93
N MET A 332 -48.59 5.90 -2.26
CA MET A 332 -49.78 6.11 -3.09
C MET A 332 -49.47 5.76 -4.55
N SER A 333 -49.70 4.51 -4.92
CA SER A 333 -50.05 4.16 -6.31
C SER A 333 -50.57 2.72 -6.37
N GLN A 334 -51.84 2.51 -6.01
CA GLN A 334 -52.82 1.63 -6.68
C GLN A 334 -54.24 2.02 -6.18
N PRO A 335 -55.23 2.12 -7.08
CA PRO A 335 -56.17 1.00 -7.28
C PRO A 335 -56.43 0.71 -8.78
N ILE A 336 -56.47 -0.57 -9.20
CA ILE A 336 -57.66 -1.40 -9.47
C ILE A 336 -58.65 -0.75 -10.45
N VAL A 337 -58.57 -1.11 -11.74
CA VAL A 337 -59.46 -2.06 -12.47
C VAL A 337 -58.62 -2.72 -13.56
#